data_AF-F9QB09-F1
#
_entry.id   AF-F9QB09-F1
#
_cell.length_a   1.000
_cell.length_b   1.000
_cell.length_c   1.000
_cell.angle_alpha   90.00
_cell.angle_beta   90.00
_cell.angle_gamma   90.00
#
_symmetry.space_group_name_H-M   'P 1'
#
loop_
_entity.id
_entity.type
_entity.pdbx_description
1 polymer ?
#
loop_
_entity_poly.entity_id
_entity_poly.type
_entity_poly.pdbx_seq_one_letter_code
_entity_poly.pdbx_strand_id
1 'polypeptide(L)' 'MREKDSAIILLDKTGKVQFVKEGQLTAAEVQEVIERIKQLSQ' A
#
# COMPACT_ATOMS: atom_id res chain seq x y z
N MET A 1 -24.69 5.52 -1.42
CA MET A 1 -23.60 5.36 -2.42
C MET A 1 -22.61 4.39 -1.80
N ARG A 2 -22.17 3.35 -2.53
CA ARG A 2 -21.07 2.50 -2.03
C ARG A 2 -19.84 3.41 -1.91
N GLU A 3 -19.33 3.56 -0.70
CA GLU A 3 -18.06 4.27 -0.48
C GLU A 3 -17.03 3.67 -1.43
N LYS A 4 -16.26 4.51 -2.12
CA LYS A 4 -15.23 4.03 -3.04
C LYS A 4 -14.13 3.39 -2.20
N ASP A 5 -14.27 2.11 -1.92
CA ASP A 5 -13.23 1.34 -1.26
C ASP A 5 -12.02 1.29 -2.17
N SER A 6 -10.89 1.72 -1.62
CA SER A 6 -9.59 1.67 -2.26
C SER A 6 -8.75 0.61 -1.54
N ALA A 7 -7.76 0.05 -2.22
CA ALA A 7 -6.88 -0.93 -1.62
C ALA A 7 -5.44 -0.69 -2.04
N ILE A 8 -4.51 -0.97 -1.13
CA ILE A 8 -3.09 -1.02 -1.38
C ILE A 8 -2.58 -2.40 -0.97
N ILE A 9 -1.86 -3.05 -1.89
CA ILE A 9 -1.19 -4.31 -1.64
C ILE A 9 0.28 -4.11 -2.00
N LEU A 10 1.18 -4.27 -1.03
CA LEU A 10 2.62 -4.25 -1.26
C LEU A 10 3.12 -5.69 -1.33
N LEU A 11 3.86 -5.98 -2.40
CA LEU A 11 4.52 -7.26 -2.59
C LEU A 11 6.04 -7.05 -2.52
N ASP A 12 6.76 -8.05 -2.02
CA ASP A 12 8.20 -8.10 -2.19
C ASP A 12 8.60 -8.57 -3.61
N LYS A 13 9.90 -8.61 -3.89
CA LYS A 13 10.44 -9.03 -5.19
C LYS A 13 10.11 -10.48 -5.56
N THR A 14 9.67 -11.30 -4.61
CA THR A 14 9.26 -12.70 -4.82
C THR A 14 7.75 -12.83 -5.06
N GLY A 15 7.01 -11.71 -5.03
CA GLY A 15 5.56 -11.70 -5.15
C GLY A 15 4.83 -12.03 -3.85
N LYS A 16 5.55 -12.11 -2.71
CA LYS A 16 4.95 -12.36 -1.41
C LYS A 16 4.35 -11.06 -0.86
N VAL A 17 3.16 -11.18 -0.27
CA VAL A 17 2.45 -10.06 0.36
C VAL A 17 3.20 -9.61 1.60
N GLN A 18 3.58 -8.33 1.63
CA GLN A 18 4.24 -7.65 2.73
C GLN A 18 3.30 -6.70 3.48
N PHE A 19 2.27 -6.19 2.79
CA PHE A 19 1.30 -5.26 3.36
C PHE A 19 0.00 -5.31 2.57
N VAL A 20 -1.13 -5.24 3.28
CA VAL A 20 -2.48 -5.11 2.69
C VAL A 20 -3.24 -4.06 3.48
N LYS A 21 -3.86 -3.12 2.77
CA LYS A 21 -4.76 -2.14 3.33
C LYS A 21 -5.96 -2.00 2.41
N GLU A 22 -7.16 -2.02 2.98
CA GLU A 22 -8.42 -1.88 2.26
C GLU A 22 -9.28 -0.80 2.94
N GLY A 23 -10.16 -0.17 2.16
CA GLY A 23 -11.07 0.88 2.60
C GLY A 23 -10.62 2.28 2.20
N GLN A 24 -11.08 3.29 2.95
CA GLN A 24 -10.74 4.69 2.66
C GLN A 24 -9.27 4.95 3.02
N LEU A 25 -8.44 5.08 1.99
CA LEU A 25 -7.02 5.39 2.15
C LEU A 25 -6.83 6.87 2.50
N THR A 26 -6.01 7.13 3.50
CA THR A 26 -5.56 8.48 3.83
C THR A 26 -4.29 8.83 3.06
N ALA A 27 -4.04 10.14 2.86
CA ALA A 27 -2.80 10.60 2.22
C ALA A 27 -1.53 10.16 2.98
N ALA A 28 -1.62 10.08 4.32
CA ALA A 28 -0.50 9.61 5.15
C ALA A 28 -0.19 8.13 4.90
N GLU A 29 -1.21 7.28 4.77
CA GLU A 29 -1.03 5.86 4.48
C GLU A 29 -0.45 5.63 3.07
N VAL A 30 -0.85 6.43 2.09
CA VAL A 30 -0.24 6.40 0.75
C VAL A 30 1.24 6.78 0.82
N GLN A 31 1.58 7.82 1.58
CA GLN A 31 2.96 8.27 1.75
C GLN A 31 3.85 7.20 2.42
N GLU A 32 3.34 6.53 3.45
CA GLU A 32 4.05 5.45 4.14
C GLU A 32 4.41 4.30 3.18
N VAL A 33 3.48 3.91 2.31
CA VAL A 33 3.72 2.84 1.33
C VAL A 33 4.78 3.27 0.31
N ILE A 34 4.76 4.52 -0.15
CA ILE A 34 5.77 5.06 -1.07
C ILE A 34 7.16 5.01 -0.41
N GLU A 35 7.28 5.36 0.86
CA GLU A 35 8.53 5.31 1.60
C GLU A 35 9.05 3.87 1.76
N ARG A 36 8.16 2.92 2.07
CA ARG A 36 8.49 1.49 2.13
C ARG A 36 9.00 0.97 0.79
N ILE A 37 8.38 1.36 -0.33
CA ILE A 37 8.85 0.99 -1.68
C ILE A 37 10.26 1.54 -1.94
N LYS A 38 10.51 2.82 -1.59
CA LYS A 38 11.84 3.43 -1.77
C LYS A 38 12.92 2.66 -1.02
N GLN A 39 12.65 2.26 0.23
CA GLN A 39 13.58 1.46 1.04
C GLN A 39 13.82 0.06 0.46
N LEU A 40 12.81 -0.56 -0.16
CA LEU A 40 12.95 -1.88 -0.81
C LEU A 40 13.68 -1.85 -2.17
N SER A 41 13.82 -0.64 -2.75
CA SER A 41 14.47 -0.42 -4.04
C SER A 41 15.94 0.03 -3.95
N GLN A 42 16.40 0.43 -2.76
CA GLN A 42 17.81 0.67 -2.45
C GLN A 42 18.54 -0.65 -2.16
#